data_AF-A0AAV2GS10-F1
#
_entry.id   AF-A0AAV2GS10-F1
#
_cell.length_a   1.000
_cell.length_b   1.000
_cell.length_c   1.000
_cell.angle_alpha   90.00
_cell.angle_beta   90.00
_cell.angle_gamma   90.00
#
_symmetry.space_group_name_H-M   'P 1'
#
loop_
_entity.id
_entity.type
_entity.pdbx_description
1 polymer ?
#
loop_
_entity_poly.entity_id
_entity_poly.type
_entity_poly.pdbx_seq_one_letter_code
_entity_poly.pdbx_strand_id
1 'polypeptide(L)'
;MEKLVAELWKANMRHPQASELMSKDIISHFVLRLVYCRTEDLRKWFLSMETALFRYRFRLQSAEAQRAVLAEFQLPYKAVTAAEFEAIKDKLTLVARSINQTLPAADSIFYEVPFQEVPELVAGRRVFLSDGYAYVAMNQVVSLVATRFRSLLSKALTLTNRKWMSTIREQEKDRLTPIVEALSTSYVGPDYSVGREFGEVSLKDIDNVAKNSFSLCMRHLFDKGVGLKLDDAVAFWKAEFSQKVGAERFDKEYAYSIRHNYGKEGKRVDYTPYSCQKIISLTPSVGDHHGCPYRHFR
;
A
#
# COMPACT_ATOMS: atom_id res chain seq x y z
N MET A 1 -15.67 -1.76 -0.19
CA MET A 1 -14.29 -1.44 0.23
C MET A 1 -14.13 -1.56 1.74
N GLU A 2 -15.01 -0.96 2.54
CA GLU A 2 -14.95 -1.03 4.02
C GLU A 2 -14.95 -2.47 4.57
N LYS A 3 -15.79 -3.36 4.02
CA LYS A 3 -15.81 -4.78 4.38
C LYS A 3 -14.45 -5.46 4.16
N LEU A 4 -13.81 -5.23 3.02
CA LEU A 4 -12.48 -5.77 2.72
C LEU A 4 -11.41 -5.20 3.66
N VAL A 5 -11.47 -3.91 3.96
CA VAL A 5 -10.55 -3.28 4.93
C VAL A 5 -10.73 -3.88 6.32
N ALA A 6 -11.98 -4.08 6.76
CA ALA A 6 -12.28 -4.71 8.03
C ALA A 6 -11.82 -6.18 8.08
N GLU A 7 -11.98 -6.92 6.99
CA GLU A 7 -11.51 -8.32 6.86
C GLU A 7 -9.98 -8.41 6.89
N LEU A 8 -9.28 -7.56 6.13
CA LEU A 8 -7.81 -7.52 6.12
C LEU A 8 -7.25 -7.06 7.47
N TRP A 9 -7.89 -6.09 8.12
CA TRP A 9 -7.57 -5.67 9.47
C TRP A 9 -7.77 -6.82 10.45
N LYS A 10 -8.90 -7.53 10.34
CA LYS A 10 -9.20 -8.70 11.19
C LYS A 10 -8.20 -9.83 11.01
N ALA A 11 -7.75 -10.08 9.79
CA ALA A 11 -6.82 -11.16 9.47
C ALA A 11 -5.38 -10.86 9.92
N ASN A 12 -4.91 -9.63 9.70
CA ASN A 12 -3.48 -9.31 9.85
C ASN A 12 -3.15 -8.54 11.12
N MET A 13 -4.13 -7.79 11.64
CA MET A 13 -3.93 -6.88 12.77
C MET A 13 -4.79 -7.25 13.98
N ARG A 14 -5.64 -8.30 13.96
CA ARG A 14 -6.43 -8.68 15.14
C ARG A 14 -5.67 -9.64 16.07
N HIS A 15 -5.82 -9.42 17.37
CA HIS A 15 -5.33 -10.29 18.42
C HIS A 15 -6.43 -10.40 19.48
N PRO A 16 -6.62 -11.55 20.14
CA PRO A 16 -7.61 -11.70 21.22
C PRO A 16 -7.39 -10.71 22.37
N GLN A 17 -6.12 -10.34 22.63
CA GLN A 17 -5.74 -9.38 23.66
C GLN A 17 -5.48 -7.99 23.08
N ALA A 18 -6.16 -6.98 23.62
CA ALA A 18 -6.04 -5.58 23.18
C ALA A 18 -4.63 -4.98 23.45
N SER A 19 -3.92 -5.45 24.47
CA SER A 19 -2.54 -5.04 24.76
C SER A 19 -1.59 -5.44 23.62
N GLU A 20 -1.69 -6.68 23.16
CA GLU A 20 -0.84 -7.19 22.07
C GLU A 20 -1.15 -6.54 20.72
N LEU A 21 -2.41 -6.15 20.49
CA LEU A 21 -2.78 -5.32 19.34
C LEU A 21 -2.00 -4.02 19.29
N MET A 22 -2.01 -3.31 20.41
CA MET A 22 -1.34 -2.03 20.54
C MET A 22 0.18 -2.20 20.44
N SER A 23 0.75 -3.24 21.05
CA SER A 23 2.16 -3.56 20.93
C SER A 23 2.58 -3.82 19.48
N LYS A 24 1.80 -4.59 18.71
CA LYS A 24 2.10 -4.86 17.29
C LYS A 24 2.06 -3.59 16.45
N ASP A 25 1.07 -2.73 16.66
CA ASP A 25 0.94 -1.46 15.95
C ASP A 25 2.13 -0.52 16.25
N ILE A 26 2.51 -0.40 17.53
CA ILE A 26 3.65 0.40 17.96
C ILE A 26 4.95 -0.14 17.35
N ILE A 27 5.22 -1.44 17.53
CA ILE A 27 6.46 -2.06 17.05
C ILE A 27 6.56 -1.95 15.53
N SER A 28 5.48 -2.30 14.80
CA SER A 28 5.48 -2.24 13.34
C SER A 28 5.74 -0.81 12.83
N HIS A 29 5.12 0.21 13.43
CA HIS A 29 5.39 1.61 13.09
C HIS A 29 6.88 1.95 13.20
N PHE A 30 7.51 1.64 14.34
CA PHE A 30 8.92 1.98 14.56
C PHE A 30 9.88 1.15 13.71
N VAL A 31 9.57 -0.13 13.45
CA VAL A 31 10.34 -0.96 12.52
C VAL A 31 10.24 -0.42 11.10
N LEU A 32 9.04 -0.07 10.63
CA LEU A 32 8.84 0.46 9.28
C LEU A 32 9.50 1.85 9.12
N ARG A 33 9.63 2.65 10.18
CA ARG A 33 10.45 3.87 10.11
C ARG A 33 11.90 3.58 9.72
N LEU A 34 12.50 2.48 10.18
CA LEU A 34 13.85 2.08 9.75
C LEU A 34 13.87 1.77 8.25
N VAL A 35 12.86 1.05 7.76
CA VAL A 35 12.73 0.66 6.34
C VAL A 35 12.55 1.88 5.44
N TYR A 36 11.59 2.74 5.78
CA TYR A 36 11.12 3.80 4.90
C TYR A 36 11.82 5.15 5.11
N CYS A 37 12.76 5.27 6.06
CA CYS A 37 13.56 6.49 6.22
C CYS A 37 14.68 6.66 5.17
N ARG A 38 15.04 5.58 4.46
CA ARG A 38 16.27 5.49 3.64
C ARG A 38 16.29 6.40 2.42
N THR A 39 15.23 6.42 1.63
CA THR A 39 15.15 7.24 0.40
C THR A 39 14.02 8.27 0.48
N GLU A 40 14.07 9.30 -0.35
CA GLU A 40 13.00 10.31 -0.38
C GLU A 40 11.65 9.73 -0.81
N ASP A 41 11.63 8.85 -1.81
CA ASP A 41 10.40 8.23 -2.30
C ASP A 41 9.76 7.31 -1.25
N LEU A 42 10.58 6.51 -0.56
CA LEU A 42 10.11 5.67 0.55
C LEU A 42 9.53 6.53 1.68
N ARG A 43 10.20 7.64 2.04
CA ARG A 43 9.70 8.58 3.05
C ARG A 43 8.38 9.21 2.64
N LYS A 44 8.27 9.68 1.39
CA LYS A 44 7.04 10.29 0.85
C LYS A 44 5.87 9.30 0.89
N TRP A 45 6.10 8.07 0.45
CA TRP A 45 5.10 7.00 0.47
C TRP A 45 4.66 6.69 1.90
N PHE A 46 5.60 6.43 2.81
CA PHE A 46 5.30 6.09 4.20
C PHE A 46 4.57 7.22 4.93
N LEU A 47 5.00 8.47 4.76
CA LEU A 47 4.29 9.63 5.29
C LEU A 47 2.86 9.72 4.74
N SER A 48 2.65 9.40 3.47
CA SER A 48 1.31 9.40 2.87
C SER A 48 0.41 8.33 3.51
N MET A 49 0.92 7.09 3.61
CA MET A 49 0.16 5.95 4.15
C MET A 49 -0.14 6.11 5.64
N GLU A 50 0.86 6.44 6.46
CA GLU A 50 0.68 6.67 7.90
C GLU A 50 -0.25 7.84 8.19
N THR A 51 -0.15 8.94 7.42
CA THR A 51 -1.08 10.06 7.59
C THR A 51 -2.50 9.66 7.21
N ALA A 52 -2.69 8.85 6.17
CA ALA A 52 -4.01 8.35 5.79
C ALA A 52 -4.60 7.43 6.88
N LEU A 53 -3.79 6.52 7.42
CA LEU A 53 -4.19 5.64 8.52
C LEU A 53 -4.55 6.43 9.78
N PHE A 54 -3.74 7.42 10.14
CA PHE A 54 -4.02 8.34 11.24
C PHE A 54 -5.35 9.05 11.05
N ARG A 55 -5.59 9.65 9.87
CA ARG A 55 -6.85 10.35 9.55
C ARG A 55 -8.06 9.42 9.71
N TYR A 56 -7.94 8.19 9.21
CA TYR A 56 -9.01 7.19 9.33
C TYR A 56 -9.30 6.87 10.80
N ARG A 57 -8.28 6.51 11.58
CA ARG A 57 -8.44 6.16 13.00
C ARG A 57 -8.97 7.32 13.84
N PHE A 58 -8.50 8.54 13.57
CA PHE A 58 -8.93 9.75 14.26
C PHE A 58 -10.43 10.02 14.04
N ARG A 59 -10.92 9.85 12.80
CA ARG A 59 -12.35 10.03 12.48
C ARG A 59 -13.27 9.04 13.18
N LEU A 60 -12.77 7.85 13.52
CA LEU A 60 -13.52 6.83 14.24
C LEU A 60 -13.55 7.07 15.76
N GLN A 61 -12.74 7.99 16.29
CA GLN A 61 -12.74 8.32 17.71
C GLN A 61 -13.94 9.18 18.09
N SER A 62 -14.35 9.11 19.37
CA SER A 62 -15.36 10.00 19.91
C SER A 62 -14.88 11.46 19.94
N ALA A 63 -15.82 12.40 20.05
CA ALA A 63 -15.49 13.82 20.12
C ALA A 63 -14.63 14.17 21.36
N GLU A 64 -14.80 13.45 22.47
CA GLU A 64 -13.99 13.57 23.69
C GLU A 64 -12.55 13.15 23.42
N ALA A 65 -12.35 11.99 22.77
CA ALA A 65 -11.02 11.48 22.45
C ALA A 65 -10.30 12.38 21.43
N GLN A 66 -11.02 12.89 20.43
CA GLN A 66 -10.46 13.88 19.49
C GLN A 66 -10.01 15.16 20.22
N ARG A 67 -10.80 15.65 21.17
CA ARG A 67 -10.45 16.80 22.04
C ARG A 67 -9.24 16.53 22.92
N ALA A 68 -9.14 15.33 23.51
CA ALA A 68 -7.97 14.94 24.31
C ALA A 68 -6.68 14.95 23.50
N VAL A 69 -6.71 14.40 22.27
CA VAL A 69 -5.56 14.42 21.35
C VAL A 69 -5.17 15.85 20.96
N LEU A 70 -6.14 16.73 20.72
CA LEU A 70 -5.89 18.16 20.45
C LEU A 70 -5.15 18.84 21.60
N ALA A 71 -5.55 18.55 22.84
CA ALA A 71 -4.88 19.08 24.03
C ALA A 71 -3.44 18.54 24.17
N GLU A 72 -3.22 17.26 23.88
CA GLU A 72 -1.90 16.62 23.97
C GLU A 72 -0.89 17.23 23.00
N PHE A 73 -1.31 17.60 21.79
CA PHE A 73 -0.42 18.26 20.82
C PHE A 73 -0.05 19.71 21.21
N GLN A 74 -0.53 20.21 22.35
CA GLN A 74 -0.30 21.57 22.87
C GLN A 74 -0.58 22.64 21.81
N LEU A 75 -1.60 22.39 21.01
CA LEU A 75 -1.83 23.24 19.88
C LEU A 75 -2.44 24.56 20.36
N PRO A 76 -1.91 25.72 19.93
CA PRO A 76 -2.31 27.03 20.44
C PRO A 76 -3.65 27.47 19.81
N TYR A 77 -4.70 26.66 19.97
CA TYR A 77 -5.98 26.90 19.32
C TYR A 77 -6.96 27.45 20.33
N LYS A 78 -7.41 28.68 20.05
CA LYS A 78 -8.47 29.33 20.80
C LYS A 78 -9.80 28.84 20.25
N ALA A 79 -10.63 28.23 21.10
CA ALA A 79 -12.01 27.98 20.75
C ALA A 79 -12.70 29.34 20.56
N VAL A 80 -13.42 29.50 19.44
CA VAL A 80 -14.12 30.73 19.11
C VAL A 80 -15.24 30.95 20.13
N THR A 81 -15.28 32.14 20.73
CA THR A 81 -16.34 32.50 21.69
C THR A 81 -17.68 32.70 20.98
N ALA A 82 -18.80 32.63 21.72
CA ALA A 82 -20.13 32.85 21.12
C ALA A 82 -20.27 34.23 20.45
N ALA A 83 -19.65 35.27 21.02
CA ALA A 83 -19.65 36.61 20.45
C ALA A 83 -18.84 36.70 19.14
N GLU A 84 -17.65 36.11 19.11
CA GLU A 84 -16.82 36.03 17.89
C GLU A 84 -17.52 35.20 16.82
N PHE A 85 -18.17 34.10 17.20
CA PHE A 85 -18.92 33.23 16.30
C PHE A 85 -20.06 33.98 15.61
N GLU A 86 -20.88 34.73 16.36
CA GLU A 86 -22.02 35.46 15.78
C GLU A 86 -21.54 36.53 14.78
N ALA A 87 -20.39 37.16 15.03
CA ALA A 87 -19.80 38.15 14.11
C ALA A 87 -19.33 37.55 12.76
N ILE A 88 -18.96 36.26 12.73
CA ILE A 88 -18.43 35.58 11.52
C ILE A 88 -19.39 34.56 10.92
N LYS A 89 -20.55 34.33 11.55
CA LYS A 89 -21.54 33.29 11.21
C LYS A 89 -22.02 33.34 9.77
N ASP A 90 -22.29 34.54 9.25
CA ASP A 90 -22.73 34.71 7.87
C ASP A 90 -21.66 34.30 6.86
N LYS A 91 -20.40 34.61 7.17
CA LYS A 91 -19.24 34.24 6.34
C LYS A 91 -18.97 32.74 6.41
N LEU A 92 -19.07 32.14 7.59
CA LEU A 92 -18.98 30.68 7.77
C LEU A 92 -20.10 29.95 6.99
N THR A 93 -21.31 30.51 7.02
CA THR A 93 -22.46 30.00 6.27
C THR A 93 -22.22 30.05 4.76
N LEU A 94 -21.61 31.12 4.25
CA LEU A 94 -21.24 31.24 2.84
C LEU A 94 -20.22 30.17 2.43
N VAL A 95 -19.22 29.91 3.26
CA VAL A 95 -18.24 28.83 3.03
C VAL A 95 -18.94 27.47 3.03
N ALA A 96 -19.78 27.17 4.02
CA ALA A 96 -20.50 25.90 4.11
C ALA A 96 -21.36 25.63 2.86
N ARG A 97 -22.06 26.66 2.35
CA ARG A 97 -22.83 26.57 1.10
C ARG A 97 -21.95 26.27 -0.11
N SER A 98 -20.77 26.90 -0.20
CA SER A 98 -19.86 26.70 -1.34
C SER A 98 -19.31 25.27 -1.46
N ILE A 99 -19.29 24.53 -0.34
CA ILE A 99 -18.78 23.16 -0.26
C ILE A 99 -19.88 22.11 -0.07
N ASN A 100 -21.15 22.50 -0.26
CA ASN A 100 -22.34 21.65 -0.03
C ASN A 100 -22.34 20.96 1.35
N GLN A 101 -21.81 21.63 2.38
CA GLN A 101 -21.87 21.15 3.76
C GLN A 101 -23.11 21.67 4.47
N THR A 102 -23.57 20.91 5.46
CA THR A 102 -24.64 21.31 6.37
C THR A 102 -24.28 22.63 7.05
N LEU A 103 -25.27 23.50 7.20
CA LEU A 103 -25.09 24.77 7.90
C LEU A 103 -24.58 24.51 9.32
N PRO A 104 -23.67 25.34 9.84
CA PRO A 104 -23.22 25.23 11.22
C PRO A 104 -24.42 25.34 12.15
N ALA A 105 -24.69 24.30 12.95
CA ALA A 105 -25.64 24.39 14.05
C ALA A 105 -25.14 25.39 15.09
N ALA A 106 -26.03 25.97 15.89
CA ALA A 106 -25.67 26.94 16.93
C ALA A 106 -24.62 26.40 17.93
N ASP A 107 -24.60 25.08 18.15
CA ASP A 107 -23.67 24.40 19.07
C ASP A 107 -22.35 23.96 18.40
N SER A 108 -22.11 24.39 17.16
CA SER A 108 -20.91 23.98 16.41
C SER A 108 -19.67 24.67 16.99
N ILE A 109 -18.71 23.87 17.45
CA ILE A 109 -17.43 24.38 17.95
C ILE A 109 -16.50 24.69 16.78
N PHE A 110 -16.01 25.92 16.76
CA PHE A 110 -14.98 26.40 15.83
C PHE A 110 -13.69 26.72 16.56
N TYR A 111 -12.57 26.51 15.88
CA TYR A 111 -11.23 26.83 16.35
C TYR A 111 -10.61 27.86 15.44
N GLU A 112 -9.98 28.87 16.05
CA GLU A 112 -9.15 29.85 15.38
C GLU A 112 -7.72 29.33 15.29
N VAL A 113 -7.19 29.23 14.06
CA VAL A 113 -5.90 28.58 13.79
C VAL A 113 -5.11 29.39 12.74
N PRO A 114 -3.80 29.60 12.88
CA PRO A 114 -3.00 30.21 11.81
C PRO A 114 -3.19 29.47 10.48
N PHE A 115 -3.47 30.19 9.39
CA PHE A 115 -3.85 29.54 8.13
C PHE A 115 -2.77 28.60 7.56
N GLN A 116 -1.50 28.83 7.92
CA GLN A 116 -0.35 28.02 7.50
C GLN A 116 -0.39 26.58 8.06
N GLU A 117 -1.13 26.35 9.14
CA GLU A 117 -1.30 25.01 9.74
C GLU A 117 -2.39 24.18 9.05
N VAL A 118 -3.24 24.80 8.23
CA VAL A 118 -4.32 24.14 7.48
C VAL A 118 -4.29 24.38 5.97
N PRO A 119 -3.13 24.17 5.30
CA PRO A 119 -2.98 24.49 3.88
C PRO A 119 -3.95 23.71 2.99
N GLU A 120 -4.32 22.48 3.37
CA GLU A 120 -5.26 21.63 2.64
C GLU A 120 -6.70 22.19 2.65
N LEU A 121 -7.10 22.85 3.75
CA LEU A 121 -8.42 23.48 3.86
C LEU A 121 -8.43 24.82 3.11
N VAL A 122 -7.34 25.58 3.20
CA VAL A 122 -7.14 26.85 2.50
C VAL A 122 -7.14 26.67 0.99
N ALA A 123 -6.32 25.73 0.47
CA ALA A 123 -6.24 25.46 -0.96
C ALA A 123 -7.59 25.03 -1.56
N GLY A 124 -8.39 24.31 -0.76
CA GLY A 124 -9.74 23.89 -1.14
C GLY A 124 -10.83 24.94 -0.92
N ARG A 125 -10.50 26.14 -0.40
CA ARG A 125 -11.48 27.16 0.02
C ARG A 125 -12.57 26.62 0.95
N ARG A 126 -12.19 25.70 1.85
CA ARG A 126 -13.11 24.98 2.76
C ARG A 126 -13.23 25.62 4.15
N VAL A 127 -12.51 26.71 4.38
CA VAL A 127 -12.47 27.45 5.66
C VAL A 127 -12.57 28.94 5.40
N PHE A 128 -13.15 29.67 6.35
CA PHE A 128 -13.15 31.12 6.34
C PHE A 128 -11.80 31.64 6.85
N LEU A 129 -11.28 32.70 6.21
CA LEU A 129 -10.02 33.35 6.57
C LEU A 129 -10.27 34.80 6.99
N SER A 130 -9.69 35.21 8.12
CA SER A 130 -9.63 36.62 8.57
C SER A 130 -8.31 36.88 9.26
N ASP A 131 -7.65 37.99 8.94
CA ASP A 131 -6.49 38.50 9.70
C ASP A 131 -5.34 37.49 9.92
N GLY A 132 -5.11 36.59 8.96
CA GLY A 132 -4.08 35.54 9.06
C GLY A 132 -4.51 34.27 9.80
N TYR A 133 -5.77 34.19 10.21
CA TYR A 133 -6.37 33.02 10.86
C TYR A 133 -7.40 32.35 9.96
N ALA A 134 -7.52 31.05 10.15
CA ALA A 134 -8.51 30.17 9.56
C ALA A 134 -9.46 29.65 10.65
N TYR A 135 -10.75 29.70 10.37
CA TYR A 135 -11.78 29.20 11.27
C TYR A 135 -12.18 27.79 10.87
N VAL A 136 -11.83 26.83 11.72
CA VAL A 136 -11.93 25.39 11.45
C VAL A 136 -12.99 24.76 12.34
N ALA A 137 -13.98 24.10 11.74
CA ALA A 137 -15.00 23.37 12.48
C ALA A 137 -14.47 22.04 13.04
N MET A 138 -15.08 21.53 14.12
CA MET A 138 -14.66 20.26 14.76
C MET A 138 -14.53 19.08 13.76
N ASN A 139 -15.45 18.96 12.79
CA ASN A 139 -15.40 17.93 11.74
C ASN A 139 -14.20 18.06 10.77
N GLN A 140 -13.57 19.24 10.70
CA GLN A 140 -12.41 19.53 9.86
C GLN A 140 -11.08 19.46 10.63
N VAL A 141 -11.12 19.36 11.97
CA VAL A 141 -9.92 19.33 12.83
C VAL A 141 -8.97 18.16 12.51
N VAL A 142 -9.49 17.08 11.92
CA VAL A 142 -8.65 15.99 11.41
C VAL A 142 -7.56 16.47 10.45
N SER A 143 -7.81 17.52 9.64
CA SER A 143 -6.82 18.09 8.73
C SER A 143 -5.64 18.72 9.47
N LEU A 144 -5.93 19.36 10.59
CA LEU A 144 -4.97 20.07 11.42
C LEU A 144 -4.05 19.10 12.15
N VAL A 145 -4.64 18.16 12.88
CA VAL A 145 -3.88 17.15 13.62
C VAL A 145 -3.08 16.25 12.67
N ALA A 146 -3.64 15.90 11.51
CA ALA A 146 -2.91 15.12 10.49
C ALA A 146 -1.71 15.89 9.91
N THR A 147 -1.82 17.20 9.72
CA THR A 147 -0.70 18.04 9.25
C THR A 147 0.42 18.07 10.29
N ARG A 148 0.05 18.23 11.57
CA ARG A 148 1.02 18.20 12.67
C ARG A 148 1.70 16.83 12.79
N PHE A 149 0.92 15.75 12.79
CA PHE A 149 1.42 14.38 12.81
C PHE A 149 2.40 14.12 11.67
N ARG A 150 2.05 14.50 10.44
CA ARG A 150 2.91 14.36 9.26
C ARG A 150 4.23 15.12 9.42
N SER A 151 4.19 16.33 9.96
CA SER A 151 5.39 17.15 10.23
C SER A 151 6.31 16.48 11.25
N LEU A 152 5.75 16.02 12.38
CA LEU A 152 6.50 15.31 13.43
C LEU A 152 7.10 14.00 12.91
N LEU A 153 6.32 13.22 12.16
CA LEU A 153 6.79 11.97 11.56
C LEU A 153 7.92 12.21 10.55
N SER A 154 7.81 13.26 9.72
CA SER A 154 8.87 13.65 8.77
C SER A 154 10.18 13.99 9.47
N LYS A 155 10.11 14.78 10.55
CA LYS A 155 11.28 15.10 11.39
C LYS A 155 11.88 13.83 11.99
N ALA A 156 11.05 12.95 12.55
CA ALA A 156 11.48 11.69 13.12
C ALA A 156 12.19 10.81 12.08
N LEU A 157 11.63 10.62 10.88
CA LEU A 157 12.26 9.85 9.80
C LEU A 157 13.61 10.42 9.39
N THR A 158 13.76 11.76 9.38
CA THR A 158 15.04 12.40 9.07
C THR A 158 16.10 12.08 10.12
N LEU A 159 15.74 12.12 11.40
CA LEU A 159 16.63 11.74 12.50
C LEU A 159 16.97 10.25 12.47
N THR A 160 15.97 9.40 12.24
CA THR A 160 16.14 7.95 12.09
C THR A 160 17.11 7.63 10.94
N ASN A 161 16.95 8.26 9.78
CA ASN A 161 17.85 8.04 8.64
C ASN A 161 19.30 8.42 8.95
N ARG A 162 19.50 9.57 9.61
CA ARG A 162 20.86 10.00 10.03
C ARG A 162 21.52 8.96 10.92
N LYS A 163 20.80 8.47 11.94
CA LYS A 163 21.32 7.47 12.87
C LYS A 163 21.49 6.08 12.23
N TRP A 164 20.59 5.72 11.32
CA TRP A 164 20.67 4.50 10.53
C TRP A 164 21.96 4.46 9.72
N MET A 165 22.22 5.51 8.93
CA MET A 165 23.38 5.61 8.07
C MET A 165 24.70 5.73 8.83
N SER A 166 24.71 6.39 9.99
CA SER A 166 25.94 6.63 10.75
C SER A 166 26.39 5.46 11.61
N THR A 167 25.47 4.59 12.03
CA THR A 167 25.74 3.65 13.14
C THR A 167 25.00 2.33 12.99
N ILE A 168 23.66 2.36 12.90
CA ILE A 168 22.86 1.13 13.03
C ILE A 168 23.11 0.17 11.87
N ARG A 169 23.26 0.69 10.65
CA ARG A 169 23.41 -0.14 9.45
C ARG A 169 24.63 -1.08 9.53
N GLU A 170 25.76 -0.60 10.05
CA GLU A 170 26.97 -1.42 10.19
C GLU A 170 26.92 -2.29 11.45
N GLN A 171 26.40 -1.77 12.56
CA GLN A 171 26.30 -2.53 13.81
C GLN A 171 25.37 -3.75 13.70
N GLU A 172 24.29 -3.63 12.92
CA GLU A 172 23.27 -4.68 12.77
C GLU A 172 23.32 -5.36 11.39
N LYS A 173 24.50 -5.33 10.75
CA LYS A 173 24.73 -5.85 9.40
C LYS A 173 24.29 -7.30 9.22
N ASP A 174 24.46 -8.14 10.23
CA ASP A 174 24.14 -9.57 10.19
C ASP A 174 22.77 -9.91 10.81
N ARG A 175 22.01 -8.91 11.29
CA ARG A 175 20.74 -9.10 11.99
C ARG A 175 19.61 -8.30 11.38
N LEU A 176 19.54 -7.00 11.69
CA LEU A 176 18.41 -6.15 11.28
C LEU A 176 18.58 -5.58 9.89
N THR A 177 19.81 -5.25 9.47
CA THR A 177 20.06 -4.62 8.17
C THR A 177 19.49 -5.42 6.99
N PRO A 178 19.69 -6.75 6.89
CA PRO A 178 19.15 -7.54 5.78
C PRO A 178 17.62 -7.55 5.76
N ILE A 179 16.98 -7.62 6.94
CA ILE A 179 15.53 -7.63 7.09
C ILE A 179 14.95 -6.27 6.66
N VAL A 180 15.51 -5.18 7.18
CA VAL A 180 15.07 -3.81 6.89
C VAL A 180 15.26 -3.47 5.41
N GLU A 181 16.37 -3.90 4.81
CA GLU A 181 16.64 -3.66 3.40
C GLU A 181 15.71 -4.45 2.49
N ALA A 182 15.39 -5.70 2.85
CA ALA A 182 14.46 -6.55 2.10
C ALA A 182 13.01 -6.10 2.20
N LEU A 183 12.56 -5.60 3.36
CA LEU A 183 11.15 -5.29 3.63
C LEU A 183 10.52 -4.30 2.64
N SER A 184 11.26 -3.33 2.11
CA SER A 184 10.73 -2.39 1.11
C SER A 184 10.44 -3.04 -0.23
N THR A 185 11.07 -4.18 -0.50
CA THR A 185 10.97 -4.93 -1.74
C THR A 185 10.31 -6.29 -1.51
N SER A 186 9.74 -6.54 -0.33
CA SER A 186 9.05 -7.80 -0.07
C SER A 186 7.57 -7.65 -0.42
N TYR A 187 7.07 -8.56 -1.25
CA TYR A 187 5.64 -8.68 -1.49
C TYR A 187 4.96 -9.35 -0.28
N VAL A 188 4.11 -8.61 0.42
CA VAL A 188 3.37 -9.09 1.61
C VAL A 188 1.95 -9.56 1.22
N GLY A 189 1.60 -9.50 -0.06
CA GLY A 189 0.31 -9.99 -0.55
C GLY A 189 0.25 -11.52 -0.59
N PRO A 190 -0.93 -12.09 -0.90
CA PRO A 190 -1.08 -13.54 -0.97
C PRO A 190 -0.13 -14.12 -2.01
N ASP A 191 0.70 -15.06 -1.59
CA ASP A 191 1.55 -15.82 -2.49
C ASP A 191 0.73 -16.93 -3.15
N TYR A 192 0.23 -16.63 -4.35
CA TYR A 192 -0.51 -17.59 -5.16
C TYR A 192 0.38 -18.64 -5.83
N SER A 193 1.70 -18.61 -5.61
CA SER A 193 2.60 -19.66 -6.06
C SER A 193 2.53 -20.92 -5.17
N VAL A 194 1.97 -20.79 -3.96
CA VAL A 194 1.74 -21.90 -3.03
C VAL A 194 0.36 -22.49 -3.30
N GLY A 195 0.33 -23.60 -4.03
CA GLY A 195 -0.90 -24.29 -4.42
C GLY A 195 -1.75 -24.69 -3.22
N ARG A 196 -2.93 -24.07 -3.08
CA ARG A 196 -4.00 -24.58 -2.21
C ARG A 196 -5.07 -25.13 -3.13
N GLU A 197 -5.03 -26.45 -3.31
CA GLU A 197 -5.97 -27.27 -4.09
C GLU A 197 -6.05 -26.88 -5.58
N PHE A 198 -5.43 -27.70 -6.43
CA PHE A 198 -5.55 -27.56 -7.88
C PHE A 198 -6.79 -28.31 -8.36
N GLY A 199 -7.64 -27.63 -9.14
CA GLY A 199 -8.46 -28.34 -10.12
C GLY A 199 -7.55 -28.84 -11.25
N GLU A 200 -7.77 -30.06 -11.74
CA GLU A 200 -7.04 -30.54 -12.91
C GLU A 200 -7.52 -29.77 -14.16
N VAL A 201 -6.60 -29.15 -14.88
CA VAL A 201 -6.88 -28.45 -16.15
C VAL A 201 -6.33 -29.32 -17.28
N SER A 202 -7.18 -29.70 -18.23
CA SER A 202 -6.75 -30.46 -19.41
C SER A 202 -6.29 -29.52 -20.53
N LEU A 203 -5.59 -30.06 -21.52
CA LEU A 203 -5.17 -29.30 -22.72
C LEU A 203 -6.33 -28.60 -23.44
N LYS A 204 -7.53 -29.19 -23.41
CA LYS A 204 -8.71 -28.63 -24.08
C LYS A 204 -9.28 -27.41 -23.36
N ASP A 205 -8.98 -27.27 -22.08
CA ASP A 205 -9.49 -26.20 -21.24
C ASP A 205 -8.62 -24.93 -21.34
N ILE A 206 -7.40 -25.04 -21.88
CA ILE A 206 -6.39 -23.96 -21.91
C ILE A 206 -6.96 -22.69 -22.54
N ASP A 207 -7.58 -22.76 -23.73
CA ASP A 207 -8.12 -21.58 -24.41
C ASP A 207 -9.25 -20.91 -23.62
N ASN A 208 -10.10 -21.72 -22.98
CA ASN A 208 -11.22 -21.22 -22.19
C ASN A 208 -10.72 -20.56 -20.88
N VAL A 209 -9.74 -21.17 -20.22
CA VAL A 209 -9.11 -20.62 -19.00
C VAL A 209 -8.28 -19.38 -19.34
N ALA A 210 -7.60 -19.35 -20.50
CA ALA A 210 -6.83 -18.19 -20.96
C ALA A 210 -7.70 -16.95 -21.20
N LYS A 211 -8.92 -17.14 -21.70
CA LYS A 211 -9.87 -16.04 -21.92
C LYS A 211 -10.45 -15.51 -20.62
N ASN A 212 -10.82 -16.41 -19.70
CA ASN A 212 -11.65 -16.07 -18.55
C ASN A 212 -10.86 -15.85 -17.24
N SER A 213 -9.68 -16.46 -17.11
CA SER A 213 -8.95 -16.52 -15.84
C SER A 213 -7.51 -16.02 -15.92
N PHE A 214 -6.87 -16.05 -17.09
CA PHE A 214 -5.49 -15.54 -17.21
C PHE A 214 -5.47 -14.02 -17.11
N SER A 215 -4.61 -13.53 -16.22
CA SER A 215 -4.22 -12.13 -16.21
C SER A 215 -3.52 -11.77 -17.52
N LEU A 216 -3.47 -10.48 -17.86
CA LEU A 216 -2.87 -10.05 -19.13
C LEU A 216 -1.39 -10.47 -19.29
N CYS A 217 -0.63 -10.59 -18.19
CA CYS A 217 0.74 -11.13 -18.26
C CYS A 217 0.79 -12.64 -18.50
N MET A 218 -0.25 -13.39 -18.09
CA MET A 218 -0.38 -14.84 -18.36
C MET A 218 -0.97 -15.16 -19.73
N ARG A 219 -1.54 -14.18 -20.46
CA ARG A 219 -1.90 -14.38 -21.88
C ARG A 219 -0.70 -14.67 -22.78
N HIS A 220 0.53 -14.51 -22.26
CA HIS A 220 1.79 -14.92 -22.87
C HIS A 220 2.40 -16.20 -22.26
N LEU A 221 1.56 -16.98 -21.57
CA LEU A 221 1.67 -18.34 -21.01
C LEU A 221 2.59 -18.58 -19.80
N PHE A 222 2.00 -19.19 -18.76
CA PHE A 222 2.69 -19.83 -17.64
C PHE A 222 1.95 -21.13 -17.26
N ASP A 223 2.39 -22.28 -17.78
CA ASP A 223 1.61 -23.54 -17.75
C ASP A 223 1.51 -24.19 -16.37
N LYS A 224 2.59 -24.13 -15.60
CA LYS A 224 2.65 -24.80 -14.30
C LYS A 224 1.72 -24.17 -13.27
N GLY A 225 1.55 -22.85 -13.30
CA GLY A 225 0.73 -22.11 -12.34
C GLY A 225 -0.78 -22.35 -12.50
N VAL A 226 -1.19 -22.90 -13.64
CA VAL A 226 -2.58 -23.14 -14.01
C VAL A 226 -3.02 -24.57 -13.69
N GLY A 227 -2.07 -25.45 -13.31
CA GLY A 227 -2.36 -26.84 -12.94
C GLY A 227 -2.16 -27.86 -14.08
N LEU A 228 -1.46 -27.49 -15.16
CA LEU A 228 -1.17 -28.41 -16.26
C LEU A 228 -0.16 -29.47 -15.83
N LYS A 229 -0.48 -30.76 -16.04
CA LYS A 229 0.43 -31.88 -15.75
C LYS A 229 1.66 -31.82 -16.67
N LEU A 230 2.78 -32.39 -16.21
CA LEU A 230 4.04 -32.36 -16.98
C LEU A 230 3.86 -32.98 -18.38
N ASP A 231 3.19 -34.14 -18.47
CA ASP A 231 3.00 -34.84 -19.74
C ASP A 231 2.17 -34.01 -20.72
N ASP A 232 1.13 -33.32 -20.21
CA ASP A 232 0.32 -32.40 -20.99
C ASP A 232 1.14 -31.17 -21.42
N ALA A 233 1.95 -30.58 -20.53
CA ALA A 233 2.80 -29.45 -20.87
C ALA A 233 3.84 -29.79 -21.95
N VAL A 234 4.46 -30.98 -21.84
CA VAL A 234 5.40 -31.47 -22.87
C VAL A 234 4.65 -31.72 -24.18
N ALA A 235 3.45 -32.31 -24.14
CA ALA A 235 2.64 -32.54 -25.33
C ALA A 235 2.22 -31.23 -26.01
N PHE A 236 1.79 -30.23 -25.23
CA PHE A 236 1.42 -28.89 -25.72
C PHE A 236 2.60 -28.23 -26.43
N TRP A 237 3.73 -28.04 -25.74
CA TRP A 237 4.87 -27.37 -26.33
C TRP A 237 5.48 -28.16 -27.48
N LYS A 238 5.43 -29.49 -27.45
CA LYS A 238 5.87 -30.31 -28.58
C LYS A 238 4.98 -30.06 -29.80
N ALA A 239 3.66 -30.02 -29.64
CA ALA A 239 2.73 -29.74 -30.74
C ALA A 239 2.92 -28.33 -31.33
N GLU A 240 3.16 -27.33 -30.50
CA GLU A 240 3.32 -25.93 -30.93
C GLU A 240 4.71 -25.64 -31.51
N PHE A 241 5.78 -26.07 -30.84
CA PHE A 241 7.15 -25.75 -31.27
C PHE A 241 7.61 -26.63 -32.43
N SER A 242 7.17 -27.90 -32.51
CA SER A 242 7.60 -28.79 -33.59
C SER A 242 7.16 -28.29 -34.97
N GLN A 243 6.13 -27.46 -35.05
CA GLN A 243 5.72 -26.80 -36.31
C GLN A 243 6.82 -25.87 -36.86
N LYS A 244 7.66 -25.29 -36.00
CA LYS A 244 8.74 -24.37 -36.38
C LYS A 244 10.13 -24.98 -36.32
N VAL A 245 10.42 -25.80 -35.31
CA VAL A 245 11.77 -26.33 -35.07
C VAL A 245 11.93 -27.82 -35.40
N GLY A 246 10.82 -28.55 -35.61
CA GLY A 246 10.82 -30.00 -35.78
C GLY A 246 10.84 -30.79 -34.46
N ALA A 247 10.24 -31.98 -34.46
CA ALA A 247 10.05 -32.78 -33.23
C ALA A 247 11.37 -33.26 -32.61
N GLU A 248 12.34 -33.64 -33.43
CA GLU A 248 13.63 -34.12 -32.94
C GLU A 248 14.44 -33.01 -32.24
N ARG A 249 14.36 -31.78 -32.78
CA ARG A 249 15.02 -30.62 -32.21
C ARG A 249 14.33 -30.16 -30.92
N PHE A 250 12.99 -30.24 -30.88
CA PHE A 250 12.23 -30.01 -29.65
C PHE A 250 12.70 -30.90 -28.50
N ASP A 251 12.80 -32.22 -28.76
CA ASP A 251 13.20 -33.20 -27.74
C ASP A 251 14.63 -32.95 -27.22
N LYS A 252 15.53 -32.49 -28.10
CA LYS A 252 16.94 -32.18 -27.75
C LYS A 252 17.13 -30.84 -27.03
N GLU A 253 16.46 -29.78 -27.49
CA GLU A 253 16.77 -28.41 -27.05
C GLU A 253 15.77 -27.86 -26.01
N TYR A 254 14.52 -28.33 -26.00
CA TYR A 254 13.44 -27.67 -25.24
C TYR A 254 12.80 -28.58 -24.17
N ALA A 255 12.65 -29.87 -24.45
CA ALA A 255 12.00 -30.80 -23.52
C ALA A 255 12.70 -30.89 -22.15
N TYR A 256 14.04 -30.79 -22.13
CA TYR A 256 14.82 -30.76 -20.89
C TYR A 256 14.42 -29.57 -19.99
N SER A 257 14.29 -28.37 -20.56
CA SER A 257 13.94 -27.15 -19.80
C SER A 257 12.54 -27.27 -19.17
N ILE A 258 11.58 -27.83 -19.91
CA ILE A 258 10.21 -28.07 -19.40
C ILE A 258 10.26 -29.06 -18.23
N ARG A 259 10.93 -30.22 -18.38
CA ARG A 259 11.05 -31.19 -17.28
C ARG A 259 11.80 -30.64 -16.07
N HIS A 260 12.81 -29.80 -16.30
CA HIS A 260 13.54 -29.10 -15.25
C HIS A 260 12.65 -28.14 -14.45
N ASN A 261 11.77 -27.37 -15.12
CA ASN A 261 10.83 -26.47 -14.45
C ASN A 261 9.82 -27.21 -13.55
N TYR A 262 9.47 -28.45 -13.90
CA TYR A 262 8.64 -29.35 -13.09
C TYR A 262 9.44 -30.19 -12.08
N GLY A 263 10.73 -29.88 -11.87
CA GLY A 263 11.58 -30.55 -10.88
C GLY A 263 11.92 -32.01 -11.21
N LYS A 264 11.75 -32.46 -12.45
CA LYS A 264 12.10 -33.83 -12.87
C LYS A 264 13.54 -33.99 -13.34
N GLU A 265 14.25 -32.88 -13.55
CA GLU A 265 15.65 -32.84 -14.02
C GLU A 265 16.52 -31.98 -13.08
N GLY A 266 17.85 -32.10 -13.18
CA GLY A 266 18.80 -31.27 -12.43
C GLY A 266 18.75 -31.51 -10.92
N LYS A 267 18.73 -30.43 -10.11
CA LYS A 267 18.66 -30.50 -8.63
C LYS A 267 17.31 -31.01 -8.08
N ARG A 268 16.37 -31.38 -8.96
CA ARG A 268 14.99 -31.79 -8.62
C ARG A 268 14.25 -30.77 -7.75
N VAL A 269 14.53 -29.49 -7.99
CA VAL A 269 13.84 -28.38 -7.33
C VAL A 269 12.60 -28.05 -8.14
N ASP A 270 11.45 -28.08 -7.47
CA ASP A 270 10.18 -27.75 -8.10
C ASP A 270 10.03 -26.23 -8.19
N TYR A 271 10.20 -25.65 -9.39
CA TYR A 271 10.26 -24.19 -9.56
C TYR A 271 8.87 -23.55 -9.43
N THR A 272 8.72 -22.58 -8.52
CA THR A 272 7.45 -21.88 -8.34
C THR A 272 7.18 -20.87 -9.45
N PRO A 273 5.90 -20.62 -9.78
CA PRO A 273 5.50 -19.51 -10.64
C PRO A 273 6.11 -18.17 -10.21
N TYR A 274 6.43 -17.32 -11.19
CA TYR A 274 6.95 -15.98 -10.88
C TYR A 274 5.86 -15.14 -10.21
N SER A 275 6.23 -14.47 -9.13
CA SER A 275 5.35 -13.48 -8.49
C SER A 275 5.17 -12.26 -9.38
N CYS A 276 4.07 -11.51 -9.17
CA CYS A 276 3.84 -10.23 -9.87
C CYS A 276 5.05 -9.30 -9.76
N GLN A 277 5.69 -9.23 -8.58
CA GLN A 277 6.86 -8.38 -8.39
C GLN A 277 8.06 -8.84 -9.22
N LYS A 278 8.29 -10.15 -9.32
CA LYS A 278 9.33 -10.68 -10.21
C LYS A 278 9.05 -10.33 -11.66
N ILE A 279 7.79 -10.49 -12.12
CA ILE A 279 7.37 -10.15 -13.48
C ILE A 279 7.51 -8.65 -13.77
N ILE A 280 7.20 -7.78 -12.81
CA ILE A 280 7.33 -6.31 -12.94
C ILE A 280 8.81 -5.87 -13.01
N SER A 281 9.70 -6.59 -12.35
CA SER A 281 11.13 -6.27 -12.34
C SER A 281 11.88 -6.79 -13.57
N LEU A 282 11.33 -7.78 -14.29
CA LEU A 282 11.90 -8.30 -15.53
C LEU A 282 11.48 -7.41 -16.70
N THR A 283 12.44 -6.64 -17.22
CA THR A 283 12.18 -5.71 -18.34
C THR A 283 12.33 -6.46 -19.67
N PRO A 284 11.27 -6.56 -20.49
CA PRO A 284 11.35 -7.21 -21.79
C PRO A 284 12.15 -6.38 -22.81
N SER A 285 12.86 -7.06 -23.70
CA SER A 285 13.55 -6.45 -24.84
C SER A 285 12.66 -6.40 -26.09
N VAL A 286 13.14 -5.77 -27.16
CA VAL A 286 12.43 -5.75 -28.46
C VAL A 286 12.27 -7.19 -28.97
N GLY A 287 11.02 -7.59 -29.21
CA GLY A 287 10.66 -8.96 -29.63
C GLY A 287 10.31 -9.91 -28.49
N ASP A 288 10.50 -9.48 -27.23
CA ASP A 288 10.04 -10.25 -26.08
C ASP A 288 8.56 -9.98 -25.79
N HIS A 289 7.85 -11.04 -25.40
CA HIS A 289 6.44 -10.98 -25.03
C HIS A 289 6.18 -11.29 -23.55
N HIS A 290 7.23 -11.29 -22.72
CA HIS A 290 7.12 -11.49 -21.26
C HIS A 290 7.02 -10.14 -20.51
N GLY A 291 6.71 -10.19 -19.21
CA GLY A 291 6.67 -9.00 -18.35
C GLY A 291 5.24 -8.52 -18.02
N CYS A 292 5.15 -7.50 -17.18
CA CYS A 292 3.87 -6.91 -16.79
C CYS A 292 3.34 -5.92 -17.86
N PRO A 293 2.18 -6.18 -18.50
CA PRO A 293 1.61 -5.30 -19.52
C PRO A 293 1.37 -3.88 -19.02
N TYR A 294 0.91 -3.74 -17.77
CA TYR A 294 0.65 -2.44 -17.16
C TYR A 294 1.91 -1.59 -16.90
N ARG A 295 3.09 -2.22 -16.89
CA ARG A 295 4.38 -1.57 -16.63
C ARG A 295 5.16 -1.31 -17.91
N HIS A 296 5.26 -2.31 -18.80
CA HIS A 296 6.24 -2.28 -19.90
C HIS A 296 5.61 -2.01 -21.28
N PHE A 297 4.32 -2.24 -21.47
CA PHE A 297 3.66 -2.20 -22.78
C PHE A 297 2.60 -1.09 -22.87
N ARG A 298 2.94 0.11 -22.36
CA ARG A 298 2.09 1.30 -22.47
C ARG A 298 2.34 2.07 -23.75
#